data_AF-A0A1J7J7W9-F1
#
_entry.id   AF-A0A1J7J7W9-F1
#
_cell.length_a   1.000
_cell.length_b   1.000
_cell.length_c   1.000
_cell.angle_alpha   90.00
_cell.angle_beta   90.00
_cell.angle_gamma   90.00
#
_symmetry.space_group_name_H-M   'P 1'
#
loop_
_entity.id
_entity.type
_entity.pdbx_description
1 polymer ?
#
loop_
_entity_poly.entity_id
_entity_poly.type
_entity_poly.pdbx_seq_one_letter_code
_entity_poly.pdbx_strand_id
1 'polypeptide(L)'
;RDKPVTRDGSTLLLDGKPWKAVGANVYWLGLDENVTPPKGEPYYAPLKASYPTKGRITEVMAVIQAMGGTMIRAHTLGVSTGNPLSVMPTLGVVNEQAFDSIDWAVYQARQYGIRLLVPLTDNFDYYHGGKYNFLRWNGFNFTQTKDSSNPQVQQFYTNATIVASFKDYIHKLLTHVNRYTNISYADDPTIFAYETGNELCGPVWGDLNVPASWVQEVGSYVKSLAPKKLLVDGTYGVNRTHLAIPEVDIFSDHYYPISLSKLKGDLNLVASVNKTYFAGEYDWVGQSSSTAANDDSLASWYRTIEQTSGAIGSAFWSLFGHN
;
A
#
# COMPACT_ATOMS: atom_id res chain seq x y z
N ARG A 1 -11.88 -3.07 18.38
CA ARG A 1 -11.47 -3.81 17.16
C ARG A 1 -12.43 -3.50 16.00
N ASP A 2 -13.72 -3.41 16.29
CA ASP A 2 -14.80 -3.23 15.29
C ASP A 2 -15.07 -1.79 14.87
N LYS A 3 -14.29 -0.83 15.37
CA LYS A 3 -14.46 0.58 15.04
C LYS A 3 -13.45 0.96 13.95
N PRO A 4 -13.90 1.68 12.90
CA PRO A 4 -13.01 2.19 11.88
C PRO A 4 -12.07 3.26 12.46
N VAL A 5 -10.90 3.41 11.85
CA VAL A 5 -10.10 4.63 12.03
C VAL A 5 -10.74 5.71 11.16
N THR A 6 -10.96 6.90 11.72
CA THR A 6 -11.52 8.05 11.02
C THR A 6 -10.53 9.21 11.00
N ARG A 7 -10.76 10.20 10.15
CA ARG A 7 -9.97 11.43 10.13
C ARG A 7 -10.81 12.61 10.58
N ASP A 8 -10.25 13.46 11.43
CA ASP A 8 -10.78 14.78 11.79
C ASP A 8 -9.68 15.82 11.57
N GLY A 9 -9.84 16.64 10.53
CA GLY A 9 -8.80 17.54 10.04
C GLY A 9 -7.48 16.81 9.80
N SER A 10 -6.44 17.22 10.52
CA SER A 10 -5.09 16.67 10.48
C SER A 10 -4.81 15.57 11.53
N THR A 11 -5.85 14.98 12.13
CA THR A 11 -5.72 13.93 13.14
C THR A 11 -6.47 12.66 12.73
N LEU A 12 -5.86 11.49 12.96
CA LEU A 12 -6.58 10.22 12.92
C LEU A 12 -7.14 9.88 14.29
N LEU A 13 -8.35 9.31 14.30
CA LEU A 13 -9.06 8.93 15.50
C LEU A 13 -9.42 7.44 15.45
N LEU A 14 -9.28 6.76 16.58
CA LEU A 14 -9.86 5.44 16.82
C LEU A 14 -10.72 5.54 18.09
N ASP A 15 -12.02 5.29 17.94
CA ASP A 15 -12.99 5.42 19.05
C ASP A 15 -12.96 6.81 19.71
N GLY A 16 -12.89 7.86 18.87
CA GLY A 16 -12.86 9.27 19.29
C GLY A 16 -11.53 9.73 19.91
N LYS A 17 -10.52 8.84 20.02
CA LYS A 17 -9.22 9.18 20.59
C LYS A 17 -8.16 9.29 19.50
N PRO A 18 -7.17 10.20 19.65
CA PRO A 18 -6.03 10.27 18.73
C PRO A 18 -5.37 8.90 18.53
N TRP A 19 -5.16 8.54 17.28
CA TRP A 19 -4.54 7.30 16.86
C TRP A 19 -3.39 7.60 15.90
N LYS A 20 -2.31 6.83 15.99
CA LYS A 20 -1.13 6.95 15.13
C LYS A 20 -0.97 5.66 14.34
N ALA A 21 -0.62 5.78 13.06
CA ALA A 21 -0.28 4.70 12.16
C ALA A 21 1.23 4.42 12.28
N VAL A 22 1.63 3.55 13.20
CA VAL A 22 3.04 3.20 13.45
C VAL A 22 3.24 1.71 13.26
N GLY A 23 4.24 1.31 12.48
CA GLY A 23 4.53 -0.10 12.27
C GLY A 23 5.61 -0.35 11.23
N ALA A 24 5.39 -1.37 10.40
CA ALA A 24 6.31 -1.78 9.36
C ALA A 24 5.58 -2.02 8.03
N ASN A 25 6.35 -2.00 6.96
CA ASN A 25 5.96 -2.62 5.70
C ASN A 25 6.21 -4.13 5.83
N VAL A 26 5.13 -4.90 5.66
CA VAL A 26 5.16 -6.36 5.54
C VAL A 26 4.48 -6.68 4.22
N TYR A 27 5.23 -6.50 3.13
CA TYR A 27 4.66 -6.49 1.79
C TYR A 27 4.09 -7.85 1.36
N TRP A 28 4.53 -8.94 1.98
CA TRP A 28 4.35 -10.34 1.55
C TRP A 28 3.17 -11.10 2.19
N LEU A 29 2.23 -10.44 2.87
CA LEU A 29 1.17 -11.11 3.64
C LEU A 29 0.15 -11.94 2.82
N GLY A 30 -0.07 -11.61 1.55
CA GLY A 30 -0.97 -12.32 0.64
C GLY A 30 -0.24 -13.29 -0.31
N LEU A 31 0.95 -12.89 -0.77
CA LEU A 31 1.83 -13.65 -1.66
C LEU A 31 3.27 -13.38 -1.21
N ASP A 32 4.11 -14.40 -1.15
CA ASP A 32 5.44 -14.34 -0.56
C ASP A 32 6.49 -14.92 -1.53
N GLU A 33 7.57 -14.16 -1.74
CA GLU A 33 8.74 -14.56 -2.55
C GLU A 33 9.96 -14.97 -1.69
N ASN A 34 9.87 -14.80 -0.37
CA ASN A 34 11.01 -14.88 0.53
C ASN A 34 11.29 -16.30 1.03
N VAL A 35 10.31 -17.20 0.89
CA VAL A 35 10.37 -18.56 1.42
C VAL A 35 9.98 -19.54 0.32
N THR A 36 10.72 -20.63 0.20
CA THR A 36 10.30 -21.76 -0.65
C THR A 36 9.28 -22.58 0.13
N PRO A 37 8.06 -22.78 -0.38
CA PRO A 37 7.04 -23.49 0.37
C PRO A 37 7.35 -24.99 0.45
N PRO A 38 6.75 -25.72 1.41
CA PRO A 38 6.88 -27.17 1.51
C PRO A 38 6.50 -27.88 0.20
N LYS A 39 7.08 -29.05 -0.04
CA LYS A 39 6.79 -29.86 -1.23
C LYS A 39 5.28 -30.17 -1.30
N GLY A 40 4.66 -29.82 -2.43
CA GLY A 40 3.23 -30.05 -2.68
C GLY A 40 2.37 -28.80 -2.53
N GLU A 41 2.90 -27.73 -1.94
CA GLU A 41 2.23 -26.43 -1.88
C GLU A 41 2.38 -25.64 -3.17
N PRO A 42 1.45 -24.72 -3.49
CA PRO A 42 1.54 -23.86 -4.67
C PRO A 42 2.84 -23.04 -4.70
N TYR A 43 3.59 -23.18 -5.80
CA TYR A 43 4.83 -22.44 -6.03
C TYR A 43 4.95 -22.07 -7.50
N TYR A 44 5.12 -20.78 -7.78
CA TYR A 44 5.38 -20.28 -9.12
C TYR A 44 6.86 -19.91 -9.27
N ALA A 45 7.65 -20.89 -9.73
CA ALA A 45 9.09 -20.79 -9.84
C ALA A 45 9.62 -19.57 -10.64
N PRO A 46 8.99 -19.14 -11.76
CA PRO A 46 9.51 -18.00 -12.52
C PRO A 46 9.59 -16.68 -11.74
N LEU A 47 8.74 -16.50 -10.73
CA LEU A 47 8.73 -15.32 -9.85
C LEU A 47 9.03 -15.67 -8.39
N LYS A 48 9.47 -16.90 -8.12
CA LYS A 48 9.68 -17.45 -6.77
C LYS A 48 8.51 -17.25 -5.80
N ALA A 49 7.28 -17.14 -6.31
CA ALA A 49 6.13 -16.77 -5.52
C ALA A 49 5.41 -17.99 -4.93
N SER A 50 4.92 -17.86 -3.70
CA SER A 50 4.09 -18.84 -2.99
C SER A 50 3.10 -18.15 -2.07
N TYR A 51 2.11 -18.87 -1.55
CA TYR A 51 1.29 -18.35 -0.46
C TYR A 51 2.06 -18.48 0.86
N PRO A 52 2.17 -17.40 1.66
CA PRO A 52 2.78 -17.49 2.99
C PRO A 52 1.97 -18.43 3.89
N THR A 53 2.67 -19.14 4.78
CA THR A 53 1.99 -20.02 5.74
C THR A 53 1.19 -19.20 6.76
N LYS A 54 0.09 -19.78 7.25
CA LYS A 54 -0.73 -19.17 8.32
C LYS A 54 0.09 -18.86 9.57
N GLY A 55 1.05 -19.72 9.90
CA GLY A 55 1.97 -19.50 11.04
C GLY A 55 2.83 -18.27 10.87
N ARG A 56 3.45 -18.09 9.69
CA ARG A 56 4.28 -16.91 9.37
C ARG A 56 3.47 -15.61 9.38
N ILE A 57 2.25 -15.63 8.82
CA ILE A 57 1.32 -14.50 8.91
C ILE A 57 0.98 -14.19 10.37
N THR A 58 0.64 -15.20 11.19
CA THR A 58 0.29 -14.97 12.60
C THR A 58 1.47 -14.45 13.41
N GLU A 59 2.67 -14.97 13.17
CA GLU A 59 3.89 -14.57 13.88
C GLU A 59 4.18 -13.08 13.68
N VAL A 60 4.15 -12.58 12.43
CA VAL A 60 4.48 -11.17 12.18
C VAL A 60 3.47 -10.22 12.84
N MET A 61 2.20 -10.62 13.01
CA MET A 61 1.23 -9.86 13.79
C MET A 61 1.63 -9.77 15.28
N ALA A 62 2.12 -10.87 15.84
CA ALA A 62 2.61 -10.92 17.21
C ALA A 62 3.86 -10.05 17.39
N VAL A 63 4.79 -10.10 16.43
CA VAL A 63 6.00 -9.25 16.43
C VAL A 63 5.63 -7.77 16.39
N ILE A 64 4.75 -7.35 15.47
CA ILE A 64 4.31 -5.96 15.38
C ILE A 64 3.63 -5.50 16.66
N GLN A 65 2.75 -6.33 17.24
CA GLN A 65 2.13 -6.02 18.53
C GLN A 65 3.17 -5.89 19.65
N ALA A 66 4.16 -6.78 19.73
CA ALA A 66 5.22 -6.73 20.73
C ALA A 66 6.12 -5.50 20.60
N MET A 67 6.33 -5.01 19.38
CA MET A 67 7.04 -3.76 19.10
C MET A 67 6.22 -2.50 19.46
N GLY A 68 4.96 -2.65 19.88
CA GLY A 68 4.05 -1.53 20.12
C GLY A 68 3.48 -0.94 18.83
N GLY A 69 3.61 -1.63 17.71
CA GLY A 69 3.01 -1.24 16.44
C GLY A 69 1.49 -1.31 16.48
N THR A 70 0.87 -0.47 15.65
CA THR A 70 -0.58 -0.29 15.56
C THR A 70 -1.10 -0.65 14.17
N MET A 71 -0.23 -0.66 13.17
CA MET A 71 -0.59 -0.96 11.78
C MET A 71 0.51 -1.71 11.04
N ILE A 72 0.14 -2.28 9.91
CA ILE A 72 1.03 -2.83 8.88
C ILE A 72 0.62 -2.22 7.54
N ARG A 73 1.60 -1.81 6.74
CA ARG A 73 1.42 -1.57 5.31
C ARG A 73 1.75 -2.85 4.54
N ALA A 74 0.78 -3.40 3.81
CA ALA A 74 0.88 -4.74 3.24
C ALA A 74 0.47 -4.75 1.77
N HIS A 75 1.46 -4.80 0.87
CA HIS A 75 1.27 -4.71 -0.57
C HIS A 75 0.40 -5.83 -1.11
N THR A 76 0.77 -7.09 -0.86
CA THR A 76 0.14 -8.26 -1.49
C THR A 76 -1.28 -8.57 -1.00
N LEU A 77 -1.79 -7.82 -0.02
CA LEU A 77 -3.21 -7.84 0.32
C LEU A 77 -4.07 -7.07 -0.70
N GLY A 78 -3.47 -6.20 -1.50
CA GLY A 78 -4.17 -5.41 -2.51
C GLY A 78 -3.47 -5.35 -3.86
N VAL A 79 -2.18 -5.59 -3.97
CA VAL A 79 -1.48 -5.82 -5.24
C VAL A 79 -1.34 -7.31 -5.45
N SER A 80 -2.23 -7.87 -6.27
CA SER A 80 -2.28 -9.30 -6.55
C SER A 80 -2.78 -9.51 -7.97
N THR A 81 -1.89 -9.25 -8.94
CA THR A 81 -2.20 -9.33 -10.38
C THR A 81 -1.11 -10.03 -11.20
N GLY A 82 -1.50 -10.75 -12.25
CA GLY A 82 -0.58 -11.22 -13.30
C GLY A 82 0.28 -12.44 -12.97
N ASN A 83 0.29 -12.90 -11.72
CA ASN A 83 0.88 -14.17 -11.32
C ASN A 83 -0.22 -15.25 -11.29
N PRO A 84 0.02 -16.52 -11.68
CA PRO A 84 -0.98 -17.59 -11.52
C PRO A 84 -1.51 -17.75 -10.10
N LEU A 85 -0.75 -17.34 -9.08
CA LEU A 85 -1.14 -17.34 -7.67
C LEU A 85 -1.76 -16.02 -7.20
N SER A 86 -1.88 -15.01 -8.06
CA SER A 86 -2.54 -13.74 -7.75
C SER A 86 -4.06 -13.89 -7.68
N VAL A 87 -4.73 -12.94 -7.01
CA VAL A 87 -6.20 -12.77 -7.04
C VAL A 87 -6.70 -12.62 -8.47
N MET A 88 -6.01 -11.82 -9.30
CA MET A 88 -6.32 -11.67 -10.72
C MET A 88 -5.14 -12.09 -11.60
N PRO A 89 -4.98 -13.39 -11.91
CA PRO A 89 -3.87 -13.88 -12.72
C PRO A 89 -3.91 -13.34 -14.16
N THR A 90 -5.11 -13.19 -14.71
CA THR A 90 -5.37 -12.60 -16.03
C THR A 90 -6.60 -11.70 -15.95
N LEU A 91 -6.74 -10.78 -16.91
CA LEU A 91 -7.81 -9.78 -16.89
C LEU A 91 -9.20 -10.41 -16.69
N GLY A 92 -9.87 -9.99 -15.62
CA GLY A 92 -11.24 -10.40 -15.29
C GLY A 92 -11.40 -11.78 -14.67
N VAL A 93 -10.36 -12.62 -14.64
CA VAL A 93 -10.38 -13.95 -14.00
C VAL A 93 -10.02 -13.81 -12.53
N VAL A 94 -10.84 -14.37 -11.63
CA VAL A 94 -10.57 -14.41 -10.19
C VAL A 94 -10.05 -15.79 -9.81
N ASN A 95 -8.94 -15.82 -9.08
CA ASN A 95 -8.41 -17.00 -8.42
C ASN A 95 -8.81 -16.97 -6.93
N GLU A 96 -9.87 -17.69 -6.60
CA GLU A 96 -10.41 -17.75 -5.23
C GLU A 96 -9.41 -18.31 -4.20
N GLN A 97 -8.45 -19.15 -4.64
CA GLN A 97 -7.45 -19.71 -3.73
C GLN A 97 -6.52 -18.63 -3.16
N ALA A 98 -6.25 -17.57 -3.92
CA ALA A 98 -5.39 -16.48 -3.49
C ALA A 98 -5.94 -15.72 -2.27
N PHE A 99 -7.26 -15.74 -2.07
CA PHE A 99 -7.89 -15.10 -0.93
C PHE A 99 -7.64 -15.82 0.41
N ASP A 100 -7.24 -17.10 0.45
CA ASP A 100 -7.11 -17.79 1.76
C ASP A 100 -6.02 -17.17 2.65
N SER A 101 -4.86 -16.81 2.07
CA SER A 101 -3.76 -16.14 2.79
C SER A 101 -4.13 -14.70 3.15
N ILE A 102 -4.75 -13.96 2.22
CA ILE A 102 -5.19 -12.57 2.44
C ILE A 102 -6.27 -12.53 3.54
N ASP A 103 -7.25 -13.43 3.48
CA ASP A 103 -8.32 -13.55 4.46
C ASP A 103 -7.75 -13.87 5.84
N TRP A 104 -6.78 -14.78 5.90
CA TRP A 104 -6.10 -15.11 7.14
C TRP A 104 -5.33 -13.92 7.70
N ALA A 105 -4.63 -13.15 6.86
CA ALA A 105 -3.90 -11.96 7.30
C ALA A 105 -4.82 -10.88 7.87
N VAL A 106 -5.95 -10.60 7.21
CA VAL A 106 -6.97 -9.67 7.74
C VAL A 106 -7.55 -10.18 9.05
N TYR A 107 -7.87 -11.47 9.13
CA TYR A 107 -8.37 -12.07 10.36
C TYR A 107 -7.35 -12.00 11.51
N GLN A 108 -6.08 -12.30 11.26
CA GLN A 108 -5.03 -12.24 12.28
C GLN A 108 -4.74 -10.81 12.71
N ALA A 109 -4.65 -9.85 11.78
CA ALA A 109 -4.52 -8.43 12.13
C ALA A 109 -5.64 -7.99 13.09
N ARG A 110 -6.88 -8.42 12.82
CA ARG A 110 -8.03 -8.19 13.70
C ARG A 110 -7.86 -8.80 15.09
N GLN A 111 -7.38 -10.04 15.18
CA GLN A 111 -7.15 -10.73 16.46
C GLN A 111 -6.06 -10.04 17.31
N TYR A 112 -5.04 -9.48 16.65
CA TYR A 112 -3.96 -8.75 17.31
C TYR A 112 -4.25 -7.26 17.49
N GLY A 113 -5.38 -6.76 16.98
CA GLY A 113 -5.77 -5.35 17.06
C GLY A 113 -4.99 -4.42 16.13
N ILE A 114 -4.23 -4.98 15.19
CA ILE A 114 -3.44 -4.27 14.18
C ILE A 114 -4.34 -3.81 13.03
N ARG A 115 -4.05 -2.63 12.46
CA ARG A 115 -4.75 -2.11 11.27
C ARG A 115 -3.92 -2.30 9.99
N LEU A 116 -4.59 -2.42 8.86
CA LEU A 116 -3.96 -2.67 7.57
C LEU A 116 -4.12 -1.47 6.62
N LEU A 117 -3.00 -1.00 6.07
CA LEU A 117 -2.94 -0.07 4.93
C LEU A 117 -2.59 -0.90 3.70
N VAL A 118 -3.45 -0.84 2.68
CA VAL A 118 -3.38 -1.75 1.53
C VAL A 118 -3.27 -0.96 0.22
N PRO A 119 -2.10 -0.96 -0.45
CA PRO A 119 -1.96 -0.48 -1.83
C PRO A 119 -2.74 -1.34 -2.83
N LEU A 120 -3.40 -0.70 -3.79
CA LEU A 120 -4.28 -1.36 -4.76
C LEU A 120 -3.58 -1.75 -6.07
N THR A 121 -2.41 -1.17 -6.33
CA THR A 121 -1.52 -1.55 -7.42
C THR A 121 -0.08 -1.21 -7.04
N ASP A 122 0.87 -1.46 -7.93
CA ASP A 122 2.27 -1.10 -7.75
C ASP A 122 2.77 -0.35 -8.99
N ASN A 123 3.71 0.56 -8.80
CA ASN A 123 4.41 1.22 -9.89
C ASN A 123 5.29 0.25 -10.67
N PHE A 124 5.74 -0.83 -10.02
CA PHE A 124 6.71 -1.78 -10.54
C PHE A 124 6.10 -2.99 -11.24
N ASP A 125 6.97 -3.75 -11.93
CA ASP A 125 6.66 -5.01 -12.60
C ASP A 125 7.27 -6.17 -11.81
N TYR A 126 6.68 -6.46 -10.65
CA TYR A 126 7.25 -7.37 -9.64
C TYR A 126 6.42 -8.65 -9.46
N TYR A 127 6.81 -9.56 -8.54
CA TYR A 127 6.21 -10.91 -8.44
C TYR A 127 4.70 -10.91 -8.13
N HIS A 128 4.21 -9.86 -7.45
CA HIS A 128 2.80 -9.65 -7.10
C HIS A 128 2.03 -8.78 -8.08
N GLY A 129 2.72 -8.28 -9.12
CA GLY A 129 2.17 -7.46 -10.18
C GLY A 129 2.19 -5.95 -9.91
N GLY A 130 1.51 -5.19 -10.76
CA GLY A 130 1.45 -3.73 -10.73
C GLY A 130 0.88 -3.14 -12.03
N LYS A 131 1.11 -1.84 -12.28
CA LYS A 131 0.54 -1.10 -13.41
C LYS A 131 0.84 -1.72 -14.78
N TYR A 132 1.99 -2.40 -14.90
CA TYR A 132 2.38 -3.09 -16.12
C TYR A 132 1.48 -4.27 -16.48
N ASN A 133 0.84 -4.93 -15.50
CA ASN A 133 -0.13 -5.99 -15.79
C ASN A 133 -1.36 -5.44 -16.52
N PHE A 134 -1.89 -4.31 -16.05
CA PHE A 134 -3.03 -3.64 -16.67
C PHE A 134 -2.70 -3.11 -18.07
N LEU A 135 -1.48 -2.57 -18.26
CA LEU A 135 -0.97 -2.19 -19.57
C LEU A 135 -0.93 -3.39 -20.53
N ARG A 136 -0.30 -4.50 -20.11
CA ARG A 136 -0.16 -5.71 -20.93
C ARG A 136 -1.49 -6.35 -21.29
N TRP A 137 -2.42 -6.44 -20.34
CA TRP A 137 -3.76 -6.98 -20.60
C TRP A 137 -4.55 -6.17 -21.62
N ASN A 138 -4.19 -4.91 -21.83
CA ASN A 138 -4.83 -4.02 -22.79
C ASN A 138 -3.96 -3.74 -24.04
N GLY A 139 -3.03 -4.66 -24.34
CA GLY A 139 -2.27 -4.65 -25.61
C GLY A 139 -0.97 -3.84 -25.58
N PHE A 140 -0.62 -3.21 -24.46
CA PHE A 140 0.68 -2.56 -24.27
C PHE A 140 1.66 -3.57 -23.70
N ASN A 141 2.35 -4.33 -24.58
CA ASN A 141 3.28 -5.40 -24.20
C ASN A 141 4.60 -4.86 -23.60
N PHE A 142 4.50 -4.09 -22.51
CA PHE A 142 5.59 -3.44 -21.82
C PHE A 142 6.12 -4.27 -20.66
N THR A 143 7.42 -4.16 -20.42
CA THR A 143 8.04 -4.61 -19.17
C THR A 143 8.79 -3.45 -18.54
N GLN A 144 8.85 -3.39 -17.21
CA GLN A 144 9.54 -2.29 -16.54
C GLN A 144 11.00 -2.15 -17.00
N THR A 145 11.72 -3.27 -17.16
CA THR A 145 13.13 -3.27 -17.59
C THR A 145 13.36 -2.56 -18.93
N LYS A 146 12.39 -2.61 -19.84
CA LYS A 146 12.52 -2.05 -21.20
C LYS A 146 11.82 -0.73 -21.37
N ASP A 147 10.71 -0.53 -20.67
CA ASP A 147 9.73 0.50 -20.97
C ASP A 147 9.49 1.48 -19.82
N SER A 148 10.27 1.44 -18.73
CA SER A 148 10.07 2.33 -17.58
C SER A 148 10.08 3.82 -17.94
N SER A 149 10.87 4.21 -18.93
CA SER A 149 10.95 5.58 -19.47
C SER A 149 10.08 5.81 -20.71
N ASN A 150 9.32 4.82 -21.16
CA ASN A 150 8.45 4.96 -22.31
C ASN A 150 7.25 5.85 -21.94
N PRO A 151 7.00 6.98 -22.63
CA PRO A 151 5.87 7.86 -22.31
C PRO A 151 4.51 7.17 -22.36
N GLN A 152 4.38 6.06 -23.10
CA GLN A 152 3.14 5.28 -23.16
C GLN A 152 2.80 4.54 -21.86
N VAL A 153 3.69 4.46 -20.87
CA VAL A 153 3.29 3.96 -19.53
C VAL A 153 2.21 4.83 -18.88
N GLN A 154 2.09 6.11 -19.29
CA GLN A 154 0.99 7.00 -18.87
C GLN A 154 -0.40 6.52 -19.31
N GLN A 155 -0.49 5.55 -20.21
CA GLN A 155 -1.77 4.95 -20.60
C GLN A 155 -2.45 4.25 -19.42
N PHE A 156 -1.71 3.80 -18.41
CA PHE A 156 -2.30 3.28 -17.17
C PHE A 156 -3.24 4.30 -16.50
N TYR A 157 -2.87 5.57 -16.54
CA TYR A 157 -3.66 6.64 -15.93
C TYR A 157 -4.66 7.31 -16.88
N THR A 158 -4.37 7.34 -18.18
CA THR A 158 -5.12 8.15 -19.16
C THR A 158 -6.04 7.35 -20.08
N ASN A 159 -5.81 6.04 -20.22
CA ASN A 159 -6.63 5.20 -21.07
C ASN A 159 -7.85 4.68 -20.31
N ALA A 160 -9.04 5.12 -20.70
CA ALA A 160 -10.29 4.76 -20.01
C ALA A 160 -10.53 3.25 -19.89
N THR A 161 -10.10 2.45 -20.87
CA THR A 161 -10.25 0.98 -20.84
C THR A 161 -9.33 0.34 -19.79
N ILE A 162 -8.10 0.85 -19.65
CA ILE A 162 -7.14 0.38 -18.65
C ILE A 162 -7.59 0.78 -17.25
N VAL A 163 -8.04 2.03 -17.10
CA VAL A 163 -8.61 2.53 -15.84
C VAL A 163 -9.87 1.75 -15.44
N ALA A 164 -10.71 1.37 -16.40
CA ALA A 164 -11.86 0.49 -16.15
C ALA A 164 -11.43 -0.93 -15.72
N SER A 165 -10.39 -1.49 -16.33
CA SER A 165 -9.81 -2.78 -15.91
C SER A 165 -9.28 -2.73 -14.47
N PHE A 166 -8.65 -1.62 -14.09
CA PHE A 166 -8.19 -1.41 -12.72
C PHE A 166 -9.35 -1.28 -11.73
N LYS A 167 -10.40 -0.54 -12.08
CA LYS A 167 -11.63 -0.47 -11.28
C LYS A 167 -12.31 -1.82 -11.12
N ASP A 168 -12.34 -2.65 -12.16
CA ASP A 168 -12.87 -4.01 -12.07
C ASP A 168 -12.08 -4.88 -11.09
N TYR A 169 -10.75 -4.76 -11.08
CA TYR A 169 -9.90 -5.40 -10.06
C TYR A 169 -10.23 -4.89 -8.64
N ILE A 170 -10.31 -3.57 -8.45
CA ILE A 170 -10.67 -2.96 -7.16
C ILE A 170 -12.03 -3.48 -6.68
N HIS A 171 -13.02 -3.57 -7.58
CA HIS A 171 -14.34 -4.09 -7.25
C HIS A 171 -14.24 -5.50 -6.67
N LYS A 172 -13.65 -6.43 -7.42
CA LYS A 172 -13.49 -7.84 -7.02
C LYS A 172 -12.79 -7.98 -5.68
N LEU A 173 -11.71 -7.22 -5.47
CA LEU A 173 -10.96 -7.23 -4.22
C LEU A 173 -11.79 -6.69 -3.04
N LEU A 174 -12.39 -5.50 -3.18
CA LEU A 174 -13.08 -4.84 -2.06
C LEU A 174 -14.41 -5.50 -1.70
N THR A 175 -15.11 -6.10 -2.67
CA THR A 175 -16.38 -6.81 -2.42
C THR A 175 -16.19 -8.24 -1.94
N HIS A 176 -14.96 -8.77 -1.97
CA HIS A 176 -14.67 -10.11 -1.44
C HIS A 176 -15.06 -10.20 0.04
N VAL A 177 -15.74 -11.29 0.40
CA VAL A 177 -16.16 -11.57 1.78
C VAL A 177 -15.15 -12.51 2.41
N ASN A 178 -14.45 -12.00 3.42
CA ASN A 178 -13.46 -12.77 4.14
C ASN A 178 -14.08 -13.99 4.81
N ARG A 179 -13.57 -15.19 4.53
CA ARG A 179 -14.13 -16.44 5.06
C ARG A 179 -13.98 -16.63 6.58
N TYR A 180 -13.02 -15.95 7.22
CA TYR A 180 -12.74 -16.06 8.65
C TYR A 180 -13.46 -14.98 9.48
N THR A 181 -13.70 -13.79 8.91
CA THR A 181 -14.44 -12.72 9.60
C THR A 181 -15.90 -12.61 9.18
N ASN A 182 -16.26 -13.16 8.01
CA ASN A 182 -17.56 -13.01 7.35
C ASN A 182 -17.94 -11.54 7.09
N ILE A 183 -16.95 -10.71 6.77
CA ILE A 183 -17.11 -9.28 6.46
C ILE A 183 -16.42 -9.01 5.13
N SER A 184 -17.01 -8.14 4.30
CA SER A 184 -16.36 -7.69 3.07
C SER A 184 -15.09 -6.88 3.37
N TYR A 185 -14.09 -6.89 2.50
CA TYR A 185 -12.93 -6.00 2.69
C TYR A 185 -13.31 -4.51 2.70
N ALA A 186 -14.33 -4.14 1.93
CA ALA A 186 -14.93 -2.80 1.93
C ALA A 186 -15.52 -2.40 3.30
N ASP A 187 -16.05 -3.35 4.08
CA ASP A 187 -16.68 -3.09 5.37
C ASP A 187 -15.77 -3.37 6.58
N ASP A 188 -14.77 -4.25 6.45
CA ASP A 188 -13.98 -4.73 7.59
C ASP A 188 -13.09 -3.61 8.18
N PRO A 189 -13.35 -3.11 9.40
CA PRO A 189 -12.60 -1.99 9.97
C PRO A 189 -11.12 -2.30 10.27
N THR A 190 -10.70 -3.57 10.10
CA THR A 190 -9.30 -3.99 10.20
C THR A 190 -8.45 -3.37 9.08
N ILE A 191 -8.97 -3.30 7.85
CA ILE A 191 -8.36 -2.51 6.77
C ILE A 191 -8.84 -1.07 6.96
N PHE A 192 -7.94 -0.19 7.40
CA PHE A 192 -8.32 1.19 7.73
C PHE A 192 -8.19 2.13 6.53
N ALA A 193 -7.28 1.83 5.62
CA ALA A 193 -7.00 2.66 4.46
C ALA A 193 -6.62 1.82 3.23
N TYR A 194 -7.03 2.32 2.06
CA TYR A 194 -6.50 1.89 0.77
C TYR A 194 -5.61 2.98 0.20
N GLU A 195 -4.53 2.57 -0.46
CA GLU A 195 -3.61 3.45 -1.18
C GLU A 195 -3.78 3.24 -2.68
N THR A 196 -3.85 4.32 -3.47
CA THR A 196 -4.12 4.21 -4.91
C THR A 196 -3.11 3.33 -5.64
N GLY A 197 -1.88 3.25 -5.15
CA GLY A 197 -0.86 2.28 -5.53
C GLY A 197 0.46 2.54 -4.81
N ASN A 198 1.39 1.60 -4.85
CA ASN A 198 2.73 1.79 -4.31
C ASN A 198 3.59 2.64 -5.27
N GLU A 199 4.15 3.75 -4.78
CA GLU A 199 5.18 4.57 -5.45
C GLU A 199 4.84 5.00 -6.88
N LEU A 200 3.58 5.35 -7.15
CA LEU A 200 3.12 5.71 -8.49
C LEU A 200 3.89 6.93 -9.02
N CYS A 201 4.46 6.77 -10.21
CA CYS A 201 5.07 7.85 -10.97
C CYS A 201 4.71 7.74 -12.47
N GLY A 202 5.08 8.75 -13.23
CA GLY A 202 5.04 8.71 -14.69
C GLY A 202 6.24 7.96 -15.28
N PRO A 203 6.67 8.33 -16.49
CA PRO A 203 7.81 7.71 -17.17
C PRO A 203 9.16 8.09 -16.56
N VAL A 204 9.24 9.15 -15.76
CA VAL A 204 10.48 9.53 -15.08
C VAL A 204 10.34 9.20 -13.61
N TRP A 205 11.31 8.46 -13.05
CA TRP A 205 11.30 8.11 -11.63
C TRP A 205 11.20 9.35 -10.74
N GLY A 206 10.20 9.39 -9.87
CA GLY A 206 9.96 10.51 -8.94
C GLY A 206 9.45 11.81 -9.59
N ASP A 207 8.93 11.76 -10.82
CA ASP A 207 8.42 12.95 -11.53
C ASP A 207 7.08 13.50 -11.03
N LEU A 208 6.45 12.80 -10.06
CA LEU A 208 5.10 13.09 -9.56
C LEU A 208 4.03 13.12 -10.65
N ASN A 209 4.30 12.58 -11.84
CA ASN A 209 3.45 12.72 -13.03
C ASN A 209 2.30 11.70 -13.03
N VAL A 210 1.51 11.73 -11.96
CA VAL A 210 0.25 11.03 -11.82
C VAL A 210 -0.86 12.08 -12.00
N PRO A 211 -1.81 11.91 -12.93
CA PRO A 211 -2.86 12.89 -13.15
C PRO A 211 -3.82 13.00 -11.94
N ALA A 212 -4.06 14.23 -11.47
CA ALA A 212 -5.01 14.51 -10.39
C ALA A 212 -6.42 13.97 -10.70
N SER A 213 -6.85 14.02 -11.96
CA SER A 213 -8.13 13.48 -12.41
C SER A 213 -8.22 11.97 -12.23
N TRP A 214 -7.13 11.24 -12.45
CA TRP A 214 -7.08 9.79 -12.25
C TRP A 214 -7.14 9.45 -10.75
N VAL A 215 -6.40 10.17 -9.91
CA VAL A 215 -6.45 9.99 -8.45
C VAL A 215 -7.86 10.25 -7.92
N GLN A 216 -8.52 11.32 -8.40
CA GLN A 216 -9.90 11.62 -8.03
C GLN A 216 -10.89 10.56 -8.54
N GLU A 217 -10.73 10.06 -9.77
CA GLU A 217 -11.60 9.03 -10.34
C GLU A 217 -11.49 7.70 -9.58
N VAL A 218 -10.28 7.23 -9.31
CA VAL A 218 -10.04 6.02 -8.53
C VAL A 218 -10.49 6.21 -7.08
N GLY A 219 -10.19 7.37 -6.48
CA GLY A 219 -10.62 7.70 -5.12
C GLY A 219 -12.13 7.69 -4.97
N SER A 220 -12.85 8.33 -5.90
CA SER A 220 -14.32 8.34 -5.93
C SER A 220 -14.88 6.93 -6.03
N TYR A 221 -14.26 6.09 -6.86
CA TYR A 221 -14.67 4.70 -7.02
C TYR A 221 -14.47 3.88 -5.73
N VAL A 222 -13.30 3.99 -5.09
CA VAL A 222 -13.03 3.34 -3.79
C VAL A 222 -14.04 3.81 -2.73
N LYS A 223 -14.31 5.12 -2.64
CA LYS A 223 -15.29 5.67 -1.68
C LYS A 223 -16.71 5.20 -1.95
N SER A 224 -17.07 4.96 -3.22
CA SER A 224 -18.39 4.42 -3.57
C SER A 224 -18.59 2.98 -3.09
N LEU A 225 -17.53 2.17 -3.05
CA LEU A 225 -17.55 0.79 -2.57
C LEU A 225 -17.36 0.71 -1.05
N ALA A 226 -16.46 1.54 -0.50
CA ALA A 226 -15.98 1.45 0.86
C ALA A 226 -15.97 2.85 1.53
N PRO A 227 -17.15 3.46 1.77
CA PRO A 227 -17.28 4.87 2.17
C PRO A 227 -16.65 5.20 3.53
N LYS A 228 -16.41 4.20 4.37
CA LYS A 228 -15.79 4.36 5.70
C LYS A 228 -14.26 4.26 5.69
N LYS A 229 -13.65 3.90 4.56
CA LYS A 229 -12.19 3.71 4.44
C LYS A 229 -11.51 5.04 4.19
N LEU A 230 -10.34 5.22 4.77
CA LEU A 230 -9.48 6.33 4.37
C LEU A 230 -8.81 6.01 3.03
N LEU A 231 -8.50 7.05 2.26
CA LEU A 231 -7.73 6.92 1.03
C LEU A 231 -6.37 7.60 1.18
N VAL A 232 -5.33 6.88 0.80
CA VAL A 232 -3.95 7.38 0.72
C VAL A 232 -3.62 7.66 -0.75
N ASP A 233 -3.05 8.82 -1.02
CA ASP A 233 -2.43 9.10 -2.32
C ASP A 233 -1.12 8.32 -2.43
N GLY A 234 -1.09 7.37 -3.36
CA GLY A 234 0.03 6.46 -3.62
C GLY A 234 1.11 7.00 -4.54
N THR A 235 1.08 8.28 -4.89
CA THR A 235 2.15 8.92 -5.68
C THR A 235 3.48 8.84 -4.90
N TYR A 236 4.61 8.57 -5.57
CA TYR A 236 5.94 8.67 -4.94
C TYR A 236 6.28 10.14 -4.65
N GLY A 237 5.74 10.65 -3.56
CA GLY A 237 5.87 12.03 -3.09
C GLY A 237 4.58 12.82 -3.02
N VAL A 238 4.65 13.95 -2.31
CA VAL A 238 3.47 14.82 -2.14
C VAL A 238 3.26 15.72 -3.36
N ASN A 239 2.36 15.32 -4.25
CA ASN A 239 2.01 16.09 -5.43
C ASN A 239 1.05 17.26 -5.07
N ARG A 240 1.51 18.50 -5.30
CA ARG A 240 0.75 19.73 -5.05
C ARG A 240 -0.60 19.77 -5.75
N THR A 241 -0.70 19.17 -6.94
CA THR A 241 -1.94 19.15 -7.72
C THR A 241 -3.01 18.25 -7.11
N HIS A 242 -2.64 17.34 -6.20
CA HIS A 242 -3.56 16.41 -5.56
C HIS A 242 -4.13 16.93 -4.23
N LEU A 243 -3.55 17.98 -3.64
CA LEU A 243 -3.88 18.47 -2.30
C LEU A 243 -5.38 18.79 -2.11
N ALA A 244 -6.01 19.30 -3.17
CA ALA A 244 -7.42 19.68 -3.19
C ALA A 244 -8.40 18.51 -3.42
N ILE A 245 -7.93 17.30 -3.75
CA ILE A 245 -8.81 16.14 -4.03
C ILE A 245 -9.55 15.72 -2.75
N PRO A 246 -10.88 15.88 -2.65
CA PRO A 246 -11.62 15.60 -1.41
C PRO A 246 -11.52 14.15 -0.93
N GLU A 247 -11.39 13.20 -1.85
CA GLU A 247 -11.37 11.78 -1.55
C GLU A 247 -10.07 11.34 -0.85
N VAL A 248 -8.96 12.07 -1.05
CA VAL A 248 -7.65 11.79 -0.43
C VAL A 248 -7.64 12.30 1.01
N ASP A 249 -7.52 11.37 1.96
CA ASP A 249 -7.46 11.67 3.40
C ASP A 249 -6.01 11.81 3.89
N ILE A 250 -5.13 10.96 3.37
CA ILE A 250 -3.74 10.82 3.81
C ILE A 250 -2.83 11.04 2.59
N PHE A 251 -1.83 11.89 2.76
CA PHE A 251 -0.70 11.96 1.84
C PHE A 251 0.48 11.20 2.44
N SER A 252 1.25 10.54 1.60
CA SER A 252 2.44 9.82 2.02
C SER A 252 3.65 10.13 1.14
N ASP A 253 4.82 9.86 1.69
CA ASP A 253 6.07 9.89 0.95
C ASP A 253 7.06 8.87 1.55
N HIS A 254 8.06 8.51 0.76
CA HIS A 254 9.07 7.51 1.06
C HIS A 254 10.47 8.16 1.12
N TYR A 255 11.38 7.53 1.86
CA TYR A 255 12.66 8.14 2.19
C TYR A 255 13.82 7.14 2.15
N TYR A 256 14.50 7.09 1.01
CA TYR A 256 15.72 6.33 0.78
C TYR A 256 16.83 7.26 0.23
N PRO A 257 17.67 7.86 1.10
CA PRO A 257 17.73 7.72 2.55
C PRO A 257 16.71 8.62 3.26
N ILE A 258 16.64 8.56 4.59
CA ILE A 258 15.87 9.55 5.38
C ILE A 258 16.32 10.96 5.04
N SER A 259 15.42 11.95 5.06
CA SER A 259 15.82 13.36 4.89
C SER A 259 14.90 14.25 5.70
N LEU A 260 15.48 15.02 6.63
CA LEU A 260 14.75 16.00 7.44
C LEU A 260 14.23 17.16 6.60
N SER A 261 15.01 17.60 5.62
CA SER A 261 14.60 18.69 4.73
C SER A 261 13.36 18.29 3.92
N LYS A 262 13.41 17.12 3.29
CA LYS A 262 12.28 16.55 2.54
C LYS A 262 11.06 16.34 3.44
N LEU A 263 11.24 15.66 4.57
CA LEU A 263 10.17 15.40 5.54
C LEU A 263 9.46 16.68 6.00
N LYS A 264 10.22 17.72 6.37
CA LYS A 264 9.63 19.01 6.77
C LYS A 264 8.90 19.69 5.61
N GLY A 265 9.43 19.58 4.39
CA GLY A 265 8.78 20.08 3.18
C GLY A 265 7.40 19.44 2.96
N ASP A 266 7.34 18.10 3.03
CA ASP A 266 6.13 17.31 2.85
C ASP A 266 5.10 17.62 3.94
N LEU A 267 5.52 17.64 5.20
CA LEU A 267 4.69 17.97 6.35
C LEU A 267 4.06 19.37 6.22
N ASN A 268 4.87 20.38 5.89
CA ASN A 268 4.38 21.75 5.69
C ASN A 268 3.37 21.84 4.54
N LEU A 269 3.63 21.10 3.47
CA LEU A 269 2.75 21.10 2.31
C LEU A 269 1.38 20.50 2.65
N VAL A 270 1.34 19.36 3.32
CA VAL A 270 0.08 18.70 3.69
C VAL A 270 -0.68 19.45 4.78
N ALA A 271 0.04 20.07 5.73
CA ALA A 271 -0.56 20.92 6.75
C ALA A 271 -1.34 22.11 6.15
N SER A 272 -0.90 22.62 4.99
CA SER A 272 -1.56 23.75 4.30
C SER A 272 -3.00 23.47 3.86
N VAL A 273 -3.40 22.19 3.78
CA VAL A 273 -4.75 21.77 3.38
C VAL A 273 -5.48 20.98 4.48
N ASN A 274 -5.02 21.06 5.73
CA ASN A 274 -5.64 20.42 6.90
C ASN A 274 -5.93 18.91 6.72
N LYS A 275 -4.94 18.20 6.16
CA LYS A 275 -4.97 16.74 5.97
C LYS A 275 -3.83 16.08 6.73
N THR A 276 -3.81 14.75 6.69
CA THR A 276 -2.84 13.93 7.42
C THR A 276 -1.68 13.49 6.55
N TYR A 277 -0.49 13.39 7.15
CA TYR A 277 0.75 12.97 6.49
C TYR A 277 1.33 11.69 7.11
N PHE A 278 1.71 10.73 6.28
CA PHE A 278 2.28 9.44 6.69
C PHE A 278 3.64 9.21 6.02
N ALA A 279 4.69 8.95 6.80
CA ALA A 279 5.98 8.55 6.24
C ALA A 279 5.94 7.04 5.91
N GLY A 280 5.62 6.73 4.65
CA GLY A 280 5.18 5.41 4.24
C GLY A 280 6.27 4.34 4.18
N GLU A 281 7.49 4.76 3.82
CA GLU A 281 8.64 3.88 3.76
C GLU A 281 9.95 4.63 4.05
N TYR A 282 10.88 3.91 4.65
CA TYR A 282 12.27 4.30 4.87
C TYR A 282 13.03 3.06 5.32
N ASP A 283 14.33 3.02 5.08
CA ASP A 283 15.18 1.96 5.59
C ASP A 283 15.23 2.01 7.13
N TRP A 284 15.10 0.86 7.79
CA TRP A 284 15.07 0.75 9.25
C TRP A 284 16.37 1.20 9.94
N VAL A 285 17.51 1.26 9.24
CA VAL A 285 18.77 1.88 9.72
C VAL A 285 18.96 3.32 9.27
N GLY A 286 18.00 3.87 8.53
CA GLY A 286 17.98 5.27 8.07
C GLY A 286 18.90 5.56 6.88
N GLN A 287 19.53 4.54 6.31
CA GLN A 287 20.46 4.68 5.19
C GLN A 287 19.85 4.15 3.90
N SER A 288 20.41 4.50 2.75
CA SER A 288 20.08 3.84 1.50
C SER A 288 21.34 3.20 0.94
N SER A 289 21.25 1.95 0.49
CA SER A 289 22.37 1.25 -0.16
C SER A 289 22.79 1.89 -1.49
N SER A 290 21.97 2.80 -2.06
CA SER A 290 22.14 3.38 -3.39
C SER A 290 22.55 4.85 -3.43
N THR A 291 22.61 5.54 -2.29
CA THR A 291 22.96 6.97 -2.20
C THR A 291 23.81 7.26 -0.97
N ALA A 292 24.74 8.22 -1.08
CA ALA A 292 25.52 8.68 0.06
C ALA A 292 24.59 9.07 1.23
N ALA A 293 24.88 8.58 2.43
CA ALA A 293 24.17 8.98 3.63
C ALA A 293 24.18 10.51 3.74
N ASN A 294 23.03 11.12 4.03
CA ASN A 294 23.03 12.47 4.56
C ASN A 294 23.30 12.42 6.08
N ASP A 295 23.69 13.55 6.66
CA ASP A 295 24.00 13.65 8.10
C ASP A 295 22.75 13.59 8.99
N ASP A 296 21.58 13.28 8.44
CA ASP A 296 20.34 13.17 9.20
C ASP A 296 20.31 11.84 9.99
N SER A 297 19.90 11.91 11.26
CA SER A 297 19.76 10.73 12.11
C SER A 297 18.31 10.25 12.18
N LEU A 298 18.10 8.95 12.36
CA LEU A 298 16.76 8.40 12.64
C LEU A 298 16.13 9.06 13.87
N ALA A 299 16.92 9.33 14.91
CA ALA A 299 16.41 9.95 16.13
C ALA A 299 15.82 11.35 15.89
N SER A 300 16.49 12.20 15.10
CA SER A 300 15.97 13.52 14.73
C SER A 300 14.80 13.42 13.76
N TRP A 301 14.80 12.42 12.88
CA TRP A 301 13.72 12.16 11.93
C TRP A 301 12.43 11.73 12.63
N TYR A 302 12.48 10.72 13.51
CA TYR A 302 11.33 10.31 14.33
C TYR A 302 10.83 11.44 15.22
N ARG A 303 11.74 12.19 15.87
CA ARG A 303 11.34 13.35 16.69
C ARG A 303 10.57 14.39 15.87
N THR A 304 10.94 14.60 14.61
CA THR A 304 10.22 15.52 13.71
C THR A 304 8.81 15.00 13.44
N ILE A 305 8.62 13.70 13.20
CA ILE A 305 7.29 13.09 13.02
C ILE A 305 6.46 13.20 14.30
N GLU A 306 7.03 12.86 15.46
CA GLU A 306 6.33 12.86 16.75
C GLU A 306 5.85 14.27 17.16
N GLN A 307 6.64 15.30 16.87
CA GLN A 307 6.37 16.68 17.29
C GLN A 307 5.51 17.46 16.30
N THR A 308 5.31 16.96 15.07
CA THR A 308 4.57 17.70 14.04
C THR A 308 3.10 17.32 14.05
N SER A 309 2.23 18.31 14.26
CA SER A 309 0.78 18.15 14.07
C SER A 309 0.48 17.81 12.61
N GLY A 310 -0.41 16.85 12.36
CA GLY A 310 -0.67 16.33 11.01
C GLY A 310 0.16 15.11 10.62
N ALA A 311 1.31 14.87 11.26
CA ALA A 311 2.07 13.65 11.07
C ALA A 311 1.39 12.48 11.81
N ILE A 312 0.92 11.47 11.09
CA ILE A 312 0.15 10.37 11.67
C ILE A 312 0.98 9.14 12.01
N GLY A 313 2.25 9.10 11.60
CA GLY A 313 3.21 8.06 11.97
C GLY A 313 4.08 7.66 10.79
N SER A 314 4.67 6.47 10.88
CA SER A 314 5.61 5.95 9.90
C SER A 314 5.61 4.42 9.84
N ALA A 315 6.08 3.87 8.72
CA ALA A 315 6.36 2.45 8.58
C ALA A 315 7.74 2.21 7.95
N PHE A 316 8.62 1.50 8.65
CA PHE A 316 9.94 1.16 8.10
C PHE A 316 9.82 0.04 7.06
N TRP A 317 10.80 -0.05 6.17
CA TRP A 317 10.93 -1.08 5.16
C TRP A 317 12.12 -1.98 5.46
N SER A 318 11.97 -3.29 5.54
CA SER A 318 10.72 -4.06 5.73
C SER A 318 10.95 -5.13 6.79
N LEU A 319 9.84 -5.67 7.33
CA LEU A 319 9.91 -6.67 8.40
C LEU A 319 9.66 -8.07 7.86
N PHE A 320 10.51 -9.00 8.30
CA PHE A 320 10.39 -10.44 8.05
C PHE A 320 10.38 -11.18 9.38
N GLY A 321 9.52 -12.19 9.48
CA GLY A 321 9.53 -13.15 10.58
C GLY A 321 10.44 -14.33 10.29
N HIS A 322 10.30 -15.40 11.08
CA HIS A 322 10.99 -16.66 10.83
C HIS A 322 10.45 -17.36 9.58
N ASN A 323 11.36 -18.08 8.91
CA ASN A 323 11.05 -18.89 7.73
C ASN A 323 10.31 -20.17 8.09
#